data_AF-A0AA42BBB1-F1
#
_entry.id   AF-A0AA42BBB1-F1
#
_cell.length_a   1.000
_cell.length_b   1.000
_cell.length_c   1.000
_cell.angle_alpha   90.00
_cell.angle_beta   90.00
_cell.angle_gamma   90.00
#
_symmetry.space_group_name_H-M   'P 1'
#
loop_
_entity.id
_entity.type
_entity.pdbx_description
1 polymer ?
#
loop_
_entity_poly.entity_id
_entity_poly.type
_entity_poly.pdbx_seq_one_letter_code
_entity_poly.pdbx_strand_id
1 'polypeptide(L)'
;MTFFRYFPTKEDVILIDDYDRLIIEQLAARPAGEPIMDKIRGALKAGLERVYAADREALLARTRLILRTPALRARLWEQQASTERLIARALAAASGQEGDDLRLRVAVAASLAAVTTAVLVWAENEGADELPVLIDQALSALRNELGRADG
;
A
#
# COMPACT_ATOMS: atom_id res chain seq x y z
N MET A 1 8.47 -6.09 35.11
CA MET A 1 7.67 -5.20 34.25
C MET A 1 7.64 -5.80 32.85
N THR A 2 6.53 -6.42 32.47
CA THR A 2 6.41 -7.26 31.27
C THR A 2 6.11 -6.43 30.03
N PHE A 3 7.15 -6.13 29.24
CA PHE A 3 7.10 -5.44 27.93
C PHE A 3 6.88 -6.40 26.74
N PHE A 4 6.28 -7.57 26.95
CA PHE A 4 6.15 -8.64 25.94
C PHE A 4 4.70 -9.07 25.65
N ARG A 5 3.71 -8.18 25.86
CA ARG A 5 2.29 -8.52 25.73
C ARG A 5 1.54 -7.79 24.60
N TYR A 6 2.21 -7.51 23.47
CA TYR A 6 1.53 -6.84 22.34
C TYR A 6 1.72 -7.44 20.96
N PHE A 7 2.58 -8.46 20.74
CA PHE A 7 2.76 -8.97 19.37
C PHE A 7 2.98 -10.49 19.34
N PRO A 8 1.94 -11.31 19.57
CA PRO A 8 1.98 -12.70 19.13
C PRO A 8 1.83 -12.72 17.61
N THR A 9 2.63 -13.55 16.94
CA THR A 9 2.79 -13.75 15.49
C THR A 9 1.51 -14.03 14.67
N LYS A 10 0.32 -13.96 15.29
CA LYS A 10 -1.00 -14.03 14.64
C LYS A 10 -1.57 -12.66 14.28
N GLU A 11 -1.20 -11.59 15.00
CA GLU A 11 -1.69 -10.23 14.68
C GLU A 11 -1.08 -9.66 13.40
N ASP A 12 0.08 -10.16 12.98
CA ASP A 12 0.72 -9.80 11.69
C ASP A 12 -0.16 -10.16 10.48
N VAL A 13 -1.00 -11.19 10.61
CA VAL A 13 -1.94 -11.62 9.55
C VAL A 13 -3.22 -10.76 9.57
N ILE A 14 -3.70 -10.42 10.76
CA ILE A 14 -4.97 -9.70 10.95
C ILE A 14 -4.87 -8.25 10.44
N LEU A 15 -3.71 -7.61 10.63
CA LEU A 15 -3.53 -6.22 10.24
C LEU A 15 -3.49 -6.04 8.72
N ILE A 16 -2.90 -6.99 7.96
CA ILE A 16 -2.66 -6.89 6.52
C ILE A 16 -3.93 -7.21 5.71
N ASP A 17 -4.70 -8.21 6.15
CA ASP A 17 -6.02 -8.52 5.57
C ASP A 17 -6.99 -7.32 5.67
N ASP A 18 -6.90 -6.53 6.74
CA ASP A 18 -7.70 -5.31 6.92
C ASP A 18 -7.33 -4.22 5.90
N TYR A 19 -6.05 -4.04 5.54
CA TYR A 19 -5.65 -3.09 4.49
C TYR A 19 -6.12 -3.55 3.12
N ASP A 20 -5.90 -4.82 2.78
CA ASP A 20 -6.30 -5.40 1.50
C ASP A 20 -7.81 -5.25 1.29
N ARG A 21 -8.60 -5.54 2.33
CA ARG A 21 -10.05 -5.34 2.32
C ARG A 21 -10.42 -3.88 2.13
N LEU A 22 -9.82 -2.96 2.87
CA LEU A 22 -10.08 -1.53 2.73
C LEU A 22 -9.74 -1.04 1.31
N ILE A 23 -8.61 -1.47 0.75
CA ILE A 23 -8.20 -1.09 -0.61
C ILE A 23 -9.21 -1.62 -1.63
N ILE A 24 -9.66 -2.87 -1.51
CA ILE A 24 -10.70 -3.43 -2.37
C ILE A 24 -12.01 -2.65 -2.24
N GLU A 25 -12.45 -2.34 -1.03
CA GLU A 25 -13.66 -1.55 -0.77
C GLU A 25 -13.54 -0.17 -1.43
N GLN A 26 -12.39 0.49 -1.33
CA GLN A 26 -12.14 1.77 -1.99
C GLN A 26 -12.10 1.66 -3.53
N LEU A 27 -11.56 0.57 -4.07
CA LEU A 27 -11.57 0.31 -5.51
C LEU A 27 -13.00 0.07 -6.04
N ALA A 28 -13.81 -0.66 -5.28
CA ALA A 28 -15.20 -0.95 -5.63
C ALA A 28 -16.11 0.29 -5.54
N ALA A 29 -15.82 1.21 -4.63
CA ALA A 29 -16.58 2.46 -4.47
C ALA A 29 -16.33 3.50 -5.59
N ARG A 30 -15.32 3.28 -6.45
CA ARG A 30 -14.92 4.26 -7.46
C ARG A 30 -15.76 4.18 -8.74
N PRO A 31 -16.04 5.31 -9.41
CA PRO A 31 -16.91 5.35 -10.59
C PRO A 31 -16.45 4.41 -11.73
N ALA A 32 -17.43 3.83 -12.43
CA ALA A 32 -17.17 3.21 -13.72
C ALA A 32 -16.72 4.29 -14.72
N GLY A 33 -15.56 4.09 -15.37
CA GLY A 33 -14.98 5.04 -16.31
C GLY A 33 -13.85 5.92 -15.77
N GLU A 34 -13.59 5.93 -14.46
CA GLU A 34 -12.38 6.60 -13.94
C GLU A 34 -11.11 5.89 -14.43
N PRO A 35 -10.06 6.63 -14.85
CA PRO A 35 -8.80 6.03 -15.29
C PRO A 35 -8.20 5.09 -14.25
N ILE A 36 -7.70 3.94 -14.69
CA ILE A 36 -7.25 2.87 -13.79
C ILE A 36 -6.15 3.31 -12.82
N MET A 37 -5.23 4.17 -13.28
CA MET A 37 -4.16 4.70 -12.45
C MET A 37 -4.68 5.60 -11.35
N ASP A 38 -5.71 6.41 -11.64
CA ASP A 38 -6.36 7.26 -10.65
C ASP A 38 -7.12 6.42 -9.62
N LYS A 39 -7.75 5.33 -10.09
CA LYS A 39 -8.40 4.35 -9.19
C LYS A 39 -7.42 3.73 -8.20
N ILE A 40 -6.30 3.21 -8.69
CA ILE A 40 -5.26 2.60 -7.86
C ILE A 40 -4.72 3.64 -6.87
N ARG A 41 -4.30 4.81 -7.38
CA ARG A 41 -3.72 5.89 -6.57
C ARG A 41 -4.63 6.25 -5.41
N GLY A 42 -5.89 6.53 -5.70
CA GLY A 42 -6.78 7.04 -4.68
C GLY A 42 -7.31 5.96 -3.73
N ALA A 43 -7.41 4.69 -4.16
CA ALA A 43 -7.73 3.60 -3.24
C ALA A 43 -6.60 3.34 -2.22
N LEU A 44 -5.35 3.30 -2.69
CA LEU A 44 -4.18 3.15 -1.83
C LEU A 44 -4.04 4.32 -0.85
N LYS A 45 -4.21 5.56 -1.35
CA LYS A 45 -4.15 6.77 -0.53
C LYS A 45 -5.22 6.75 0.56
N ALA A 46 -6.49 6.53 0.19
CA ALA A 46 -7.60 6.54 1.14
C ALA A 46 -7.48 5.43 2.19
N GLY A 47 -7.06 4.23 1.80
CA GLY A 47 -6.82 3.13 2.74
C GLY A 47 -5.75 3.48 3.78
N LEU A 48 -4.63 4.05 3.34
CA LEU A 48 -3.53 4.39 4.23
C LEU A 48 -3.80 5.64 5.09
N GLU A 49 -4.48 6.66 4.55
CA GLU A 49 -4.94 7.82 5.33
C GLU A 49 -5.87 7.41 6.46
N ARG A 50 -6.78 6.46 6.21
CA ARG A 50 -7.69 5.95 7.24
C ARG A 50 -6.94 5.28 8.39
N VAL A 51 -5.92 4.49 8.09
CA VAL A 51 -5.09 3.84 9.10
C VAL A 51 -4.25 4.86 9.86
N TYR A 52 -3.62 5.78 9.13
CA TYR A 52 -2.81 6.84 9.73
C TYR A 52 -3.63 7.72 10.69
N ALA A 53 -4.86 8.07 10.30
CA ALA A 53 -5.79 8.84 11.14
C ALA A 53 -6.32 8.04 12.34
N ALA A 54 -6.41 6.71 12.23
CA ALA A 54 -6.90 5.87 13.33
C ALA A 54 -5.88 5.76 14.46
N ASP A 55 -4.62 5.46 14.16
CA ASP A 55 -3.57 5.35 15.17
C ASP A 55 -2.17 5.50 14.56
N ARG A 56 -1.72 6.76 14.46
CA ARG A 56 -0.41 7.14 13.94
C ARG A 56 0.75 6.53 14.74
N GLU A 57 0.66 6.53 16.07
CA GLU A 57 1.74 6.05 16.93
C GLU A 57 1.91 4.54 16.80
N ALA A 58 0.80 3.80 16.78
CA ALA A 58 0.82 2.37 16.53
C ALA A 58 1.38 2.05 15.14
N LEU A 59 0.96 2.79 14.10
CA LEU A 59 1.51 2.62 12.75
C LEU A 59 3.03 2.83 12.73
N LEU A 60 3.53 3.90 13.36
CA LEU A 60 4.97 4.17 13.44
C LEU A 60 5.74 3.07 14.19
N ALA A 61 5.25 2.67 15.37
CA ALA A 61 5.88 1.64 16.19
C ALA A 61 5.97 0.30 15.43
N ARG A 62 4.90 -0.07 14.71
CA ARG A 62 4.84 -1.28 13.89
C ARG A 62 5.82 -1.22 12.72
N THR A 63 5.84 -0.14 11.95
CA THR A 63 6.77 0.00 10.81
C THR A 63 8.23 -0.01 11.29
N ARG A 64 8.54 0.61 12.43
CA ARG A 64 9.89 0.54 13.03
C ARG A 64 10.27 -0.88 13.45
N LEU A 65 9.32 -1.65 13.99
CA LEU A 65 9.55 -3.06 14.33
C LEU A 65 9.85 -3.90 13.08
N ILE A 66 9.12 -3.67 12.00
CA ILE A 66 9.37 -4.30 10.69
C ILE A 66 10.79 -3.97 10.24
N LEU A 67 11.15 -2.69 10.18
CA LEU A 67 12.48 -2.23 9.73
C LEU A 67 13.64 -2.86 10.53
N ARG A 68 13.46 -3.06 11.83
CA ARG A 68 14.49 -3.63 12.72
C ARG A 68 14.56 -5.16 12.71
N THR A 69 13.56 -5.84 12.16
CA THR A 69 13.44 -7.30 12.23
C THR A 69 13.55 -7.92 10.84
N PRO A 70 14.67 -8.59 10.48
CA PRO A 70 14.87 -9.16 9.15
C PRO A 70 13.74 -10.08 8.67
N ALA A 71 13.21 -10.94 9.55
CA ALA A 71 12.11 -11.85 9.23
C ALA A 71 10.81 -11.10 8.90
N LEU A 72 10.53 -9.97 9.55
CA LEU A 72 9.35 -9.15 9.27
C LEU A 72 9.49 -8.38 7.96
N ARG A 73 10.70 -7.91 7.63
CA ARG A 73 10.96 -7.31 6.30
C ARG A 73 10.75 -8.31 5.18
N ALA A 74 11.24 -9.54 5.33
CA ALA A 74 11.00 -10.58 4.33
C ALA A 74 9.50 -10.84 4.13
N ARG A 75 8.75 -10.96 5.23
CA ARG A 75 7.30 -11.11 5.19
C ARG A 75 6.59 -9.92 4.54
N LEU A 76 7.00 -8.68 4.80
CA LEU A 76 6.42 -7.49 4.16
C LEU A 76 6.42 -7.62 2.63
N TRP A 77 7.56 -8.04 2.05
CA TRP A 77 7.69 -8.18 0.60
C TRP A 77 6.94 -9.41 0.06
N GLU A 78 6.92 -10.52 0.79
CA GLU A 78 6.09 -11.68 0.44
C GLU A 78 4.60 -11.33 0.39
N GLN A 79 4.13 -10.55 1.38
CA GLN A 79 2.74 -10.09 1.45
C GLN A 79 2.42 -9.09 0.34
N GLN A 80 3.33 -8.16 0.04
CA GLN A 80 3.14 -7.20 -1.06
C GLN A 80 2.83 -7.91 -2.39
N ALA A 81 3.52 -9.02 -2.69
CA ALA A 81 3.26 -9.82 -3.88
C ALA A 81 1.89 -10.55 -3.85
N SER A 82 1.33 -10.80 -2.67
CA SER A 82 -0.03 -11.33 -2.51
C SER A 82 -1.08 -10.24 -2.76
N THR A 83 -0.91 -9.08 -2.10
CA THR A 83 -1.76 -7.90 -2.27
C THR A 83 -1.82 -7.43 -3.72
N GLU A 84 -0.67 -7.39 -4.40
CA GLU A 84 -0.59 -7.04 -5.83
C GLU A 84 -1.51 -7.94 -6.68
N ARG A 85 -1.41 -9.25 -6.49
CA ARG A 85 -2.23 -10.22 -7.23
C ARG A 85 -3.72 -10.08 -6.91
N LEU A 86 -4.06 -9.77 -5.66
CA LEU A 86 -5.43 -9.56 -5.23
C LEU A 86 -6.05 -8.33 -5.91
N ILE A 87 -5.36 -7.20 -5.84
CA ILE A 87 -5.81 -5.93 -6.42
C ILE A 87 -5.88 -6.03 -7.95
N ALA A 88 -4.87 -6.59 -8.60
CA ALA A 88 -4.86 -6.76 -10.05
C ALA A 88 -6.06 -7.59 -10.54
N ARG A 89 -6.40 -8.68 -9.85
CA ARG A 89 -7.59 -9.49 -10.15
C ARG A 89 -8.89 -8.71 -9.97
N ALA A 90 -9.02 -7.94 -8.88
CA ALA A 90 -10.21 -7.13 -8.63
C ALA A 90 -10.40 -6.08 -9.73
N LEU A 91 -9.31 -5.46 -10.19
CA LEU A 91 -9.33 -4.48 -11.27
C LEU A 91 -9.65 -5.10 -12.63
N ALA A 92 -9.08 -6.26 -12.95
CA ALA A 92 -9.37 -6.98 -14.19
C ALA A 92 -10.85 -7.42 -14.27
N ALA A 93 -11.41 -7.90 -13.15
CA ALA A 93 -12.83 -8.24 -13.07
C ALA A 93 -13.73 -7.01 -13.27
N ALA A 94 -13.33 -5.84 -12.75
CA ALA A 94 -14.10 -4.61 -12.86
C ALA A 94 -14.00 -3.94 -14.24
N SER A 95 -12.92 -4.16 -15.00
CA SER A 95 -12.73 -3.57 -16.32
C SER A 95 -13.37 -4.38 -17.45
N GLY A 96 -13.66 -5.67 -17.22
CA GLY A 96 -14.17 -6.57 -18.26
C GLY A 96 -13.21 -6.79 -19.43
N GLN A 97 -11.96 -6.34 -19.31
CA GLN A 97 -10.93 -6.46 -20.34
C GLN A 97 -10.03 -7.65 -20.02
N GLU A 98 -10.42 -8.83 -20.53
CA GLU A 98 -9.53 -9.98 -20.61
C GLU A 98 -8.38 -9.65 -21.58
N GLY A 99 -7.19 -9.34 -21.06
CA GLY A 99 -6.00 -9.07 -21.88
C GLY A 99 -5.03 -8.01 -21.36
N ASP A 100 -5.43 -7.15 -20.41
CA ASP A 100 -4.58 -6.07 -19.86
C ASP A 100 -3.82 -6.50 -18.56
N ASP A 101 -3.63 -7.81 -18.34
CA ASP A 101 -3.12 -8.36 -17.06
C ASP A 101 -1.73 -7.83 -16.72
N LEU A 102 -0.80 -7.78 -17.68
CA LEU A 102 0.56 -7.32 -17.40
C LEU A 102 0.60 -5.83 -17.04
N ARG A 103 -0.11 -4.98 -17.78
CA ARG A 103 -0.12 -3.53 -17.53
C ARG A 103 -0.77 -3.22 -16.19
N LEU A 104 -1.88 -3.88 -15.87
CA LEU A 104 -2.56 -3.76 -14.59
C LEU A 104 -1.67 -4.21 -13.43
N ARG A 105 -0.99 -5.36 -13.58
CA ARG A 105 -0.07 -5.85 -12.56
C ARG A 105 1.12 -4.92 -12.36
N VAL A 106 1.75 -4.44 -13.43
CA VAL A 106 2.85 -3.45 -13.34
C VAL A 106 2.38 -2.18 -12.64
N ALA A 107 1.22 -1.65 -13.01
CA ALA A 107 0.64 -0.45 -12.38
C ALA A 107 0.41 -0.63 -10.87
N VAL A 108 -0.20 -1.76 -10.49
CA VAL A 108 -0.47 -2.09 -9.08
C VAL A 108 0.83 -2.31 -8.31
N ALA A 109 1.75 -3.10 -8.85
CA ALA A 109 3.05 -3.40 -8.23
C ALA A 109 3.83 -2.12 -7.96
N ALA A 110 3.96 -1.26 -8.97
CA ALA A 110 4.70 -0.02 -8.85
C ALA A 110 4.04 0.95 -7.86
N SER A 111 2.71 1.02 -7.85
CA SER A 111 1.98 1.88 -6.90
C SER A 111 2.12 1.39 -5.45
N LEU A 112 2.04 0.07 -5.21
CA LEU A 112 2.26 -0.53 -3.90
C LEU A 112 3.70 -0.33 -3.42
N ALA A 113 4.68 -0.50 -4.32
CA ALA A 113 6.08 -0.24 -4.00
C ALA A 113 6.30 1.23 -3.62
N ALA A 114 5.74 2.18 -4.37
CA ALA A 114 5.85 3.60 -4.06
C ALA A 114 5.26 3.95 -2.69
N VAL A 115 4.06 3.44 -2.37
CA VAL A 115 3.43 3.63 -1.06
C VAL A 115 4.23 2.99 0.06
N THR A 116 4.71 1.76 -0.15
CA THR A 116 5.56 1.06 0.82
C THR A 116 6.82 1.87 1.10
N THR A 117 7.51 2.36 0.07
CA THR A 117 8.68 3.22 0.21
C THR A 117 8.37 4.47 1.02
N ALA A 118 7.25 5.15 0.79
CA ALA A 118 6.85 6.32 1.57
C ALA A 118 6.67 5.99 3.06
N VAL A 119 6.03 4.86 3.39
CA VAL A 119 5.84 4.39 4.77
C VAL A 119 7.19 4.05 5.44
N LEU A 120 8.11 3.42 4.71
CA LEU A 120 9.43 3.09 5.24
C LEU A 120 10.25 4.35 5.51
N VAL A 121 10.33 5.29 4.56
CA VAL A 121 11.02 6.58 4.72
C VAL A 121 10.46 7.37 5.91
N TRP A 122 9.13 7.42 6.02
CA TRP A 122 8.47 8.05 7.16
C TRP A 122 8.91 7.45 8.49
N ALA A 123 8.99 6.12 8.59
CA ALA A 123 9.39 5.44 9.81
C ALA A 123 10.90 5.52 10.09
N GLU A 124 11.74 5.56 9.07
CA GLU A 124 13.18 5.81 9.18
C GLU A 124 13.46 7.20 9.74
N ASN A 125 12.67 8.20 9.35
CA ASN A 125 12.72 9.56 9.88
C ASN A 125 11.93 9.74 11.19
N GLU A 126 11.68 8.65 11.93
CA GLU A 126 10.97 8.65 13.21
C GLU A 126 9.58 9.28 13.17
N GLY A 127 8.95 9.30 12.00
CA GLY A 127 7.70 9.99 11.77
C GLY A 127 7.80 11.50 11.93
N ALA A 128 8.93 12.13 11.62
CA ALA A 128 9.04 13.59 11.65
C ALA A 128 8.18 14.27 10.58
N ASP A 129 7.96 13.60 9.45
CA ASP A 129 7.15 14.08 8.34
C ASP A 129 5.68 13.65 8.45
N GLU A 130 4.83 14.29 7.65
CA GLU A 130 3.45 13.88 7.44
C GLU A 130 3.38 12.76 6.40
N LEU A 131 2.98 11.55 6.84
CA LEU A 131 2.89 10.38 5.98
C LEU A 131 1.98 10.60 4.74
N PRO A 132 0.81 11.27 4.83
CA PRO A 132 0.00 11.58 3.65
C PRO A 132 0.75 12.37 2.57
N VAL A 133 1.63 13.29 2.99
CA VAL A 133 2.44 14.09 2.07
C VAL A 133 3.48 13.22 1.36
N LEU A 134 4.15 12.33 2.10
CA LEU A 134 5.12 11.39 1.53
C LEU A 134 4.48 10.41 0.53
N ILE A 135 3.26 9.94 0.81
CA ILE A 135 2.48 9.10 -0.12
C ILE A 135 2.16 9.84 -1.41
N ASP A 136 1.67 11.08 -1.31
CA ASP A 136 1.36 11.89 -2.48
C ASP A 136 2.61 12.19 -3.31
N GLN A 137 3.76 12.45 -2.66
CA GLN A 137 5.05 12.63 -3.32
C GLN A 137 5.48 11.36 -4.07
N ALA A 138 5.43 10.19 -3.41
CA ALA A 138 5.84 8.92 -4.00
C ALA A 138 4.98 8.54 -5.22
N LEU A 139 3.66 8.65 -5.10
CA LEU A 139 2.74 8.37 -6.21
C LEU A 139 2.87 9.38 -7.36
N SER A 140 3.20 10.64 -7.04
CA SER A 140 3.43 11.66 -8.07
C SER A 140 4.77 11.47 -8.78
N ALA A 141 5.82 11.04 -8.06
CA ALA A 141 7.10 10.66 -8.66
C ALA A 141 6.92 9.50 -9.64
N LEU A 142 6.20 8.45 -9.23
CA LEU A 142 5.89 7.31 -10.09
C LEU A 142 5.18 7.74 -11.39
N ARG A 143 4.16 8.60 -11.29
CA ARG A 143 3.43 9.10 -12.46
C ARG A 143 4.34 9.89 -13.41
N ASN A 144 5.23 10.73 -12.87
CA ASN A 144 6.11 11.56 -13.68
C ASN A 144 7.17 10.72 -14.42
N GLU A 145 7.71 9.69 -13.78
CA GLU A 145 8.67 8.78 -14.42
C GLU A 145 8.02 7.89 -15.48
N LEU A 146 6.80 7.40 -15.23
CA LEU A 146 6.04 6.66 -16.25
C LEU A 146 5.66 7.55 -17.45
N GLY A 147 5.27 8.80 -17.21
CA GLY A 147 4.97 9.75 -18.28
C GLY A 147 6.19 10.21 -19.09
N ARG A 148 7.42 10.01 -18.58
CA ARG A 148 8.67 10.25 -19.32
C ARG A 148 9.07 9.07 -20.21
N ALA A 149 8.58 7.86 -19.94
CA ALA A 149 8.91 6.67 -20.74
C ALA A 149 8.12 6.60 -22.06
N ASP A 150 7.05 7.38 -22.19
CA ASP A 150 6.18 7.45 -23.37
C ASP A 150 6.53 8.62 -24.33
N GLY A 151 7.65 9.33 -24.11
CA GLY A 151 8.11 10.47 -24.93
C GLY A 151 9.52 10.30 -25.46
#